data_AF-A0A7Y4SD10-F1
#
_entry.id   AF-A0A7Y4SD10-F1
#
_cell.length_a   1.000
_cell.length_b   1.000
_cell.length_c   1.000
_cell.angle_alpha   90.00
_cell.angle_beta   90.00
_cell.angle_gamma   90.00
#
_symmetry.space_group_name_H-M   'P 1'
#
loop_
_entity.id
_entity.type
_entity.pdbx_description
1 polymer ?
#
loop_
_entity_poly.entity_id
_entity_poly.type
_entity_poly.pdbx_seq_one_letter_code
_entity_poly.pdbx_strand_id
1 'polypeptide(L)'
;MEYLHAQLSVERPLINRQFHTNGIDLFVEHASELLNVSREGQEALRGDFEQALARIERDNQGAPIRLFPFSRTSASSSTQPKSIVIDPRLSFGRPVLAHAAIPTEVIVDRFRGGDSLEEMAKDYGVDEKEIEEALRFEQRLAA
;
A
#
# COMPACT_ATOMS: atom_id res chain seq x y z
N MET A 1 -3.48 -26.23 9.90
CA MET A 1 -3.09 -27.02 11.09
C MET A 1 -2.48 -28.37 10.71
N GLU A 2 -3.05 -29.06 9.71
CA GLU A 2 -2.50 -30.29 9.15
C GLU A 2 -1.08 -30.10 8.57
N TYR A 3 -0.82 -28.96 7.91
CA TYR A 3 0.51 -28.56 7.44
C TYR A 3 1.60 -28.55 8.53
N LEU A 4 1.29 -28.07 9.73
CA LEU A 4 2.25 -27.99 10.85
C LEU A 4 2.62 -29.37 11.41
N HIS A 5 1.68 -30.31 11.36
CA HIS A 5 1.92 -31.70 11.76
C HIS A 5 2.68 -32.45 10.67
N ALA A 6 2.29 -32.29 9.41
CA ALA A 6 2.85 -33.05 8.28
C ALA A 6 4.27 -32.60 7.89
N GLN A 7 4.53 -31.28 7.86
CA GLN A 7 5.76 -30.73 7.29
C GLN A 7 6.79 -30.31 8.34
N LEU A 8 6.34 -29.91 9.54
CA LEU A 8 7.20 -29.40 10.61
C LEU A 8 7.30 -30.33 11.83
N SER A 9 6.65 -31.51 11.78
CA SER A 9 6.69 -32.56 12.81
C SER A 9 6.41 -32.06 14.23
N VAL A 10 5.55 -31.05 14.38
CA VAL A 10 5.18 -30.52 15.70
C VAL A 10 3.95 -31.24 16.21
N GLU A 11 4.10 -32.02 17.27
CA GLU A 11 3.05 -32.92 17.78
C GLU A 11 1.88 -32.17 18.45
N ARG A 12 2.03 -30.89 18.79
CA ARG A 12 1.01 -30.01 19.42
C ARG A 12 1.23 -28.53 19.09
N PRO A 13 0.94 -28.10 17.85
CA PRO A 13 1.36 -26.79 17.36
C PRO A 13 0.79 -25.61 18.15
N LEU A 14 -0.47 -25.67 18.60
CA LEU A 14 -1.12 -24.60 19.38
C LEU A 14 -0.50 -24.33 20.76
N ILE A 15 0.19 -25.30 21.32
CA ILE A 15 0.79 -25.20 22.67
C ILE A 15 2.26 -24.79 22.57
N ASN A 16 2.94 -25.25 21.51
CA ASN A 16 4.40 -25.16 21.41
C ASN A 16 4.89 -24.02 20.50
N ARG A 17 4.00 -23.24 19.88
CA ARG A 17 4.36 -22.14 18.97
C ARG A 17 3.54 -20.88 19.25
N GLN A 18 4.16 -19.74 19.05
CA GLN A 18 3.48 -18.44 19.06
C GLN A 18 2.89 -18.18 17.67
N PHE A 19 1.59 -17.89 17.63
CA PHE A 19 0.86 -17.63 16.40
C PHE A 19 0.59 -16.14 16.23
N HIS A 20 0.75 -15.67 15.00
CA HIS A 20 0.38 -14.33 14.58
C HIS A 20 -0.78 -14.40 13.58
N THR A 21 -1.60 -13.36 13.51
CA THR A 21 -2.73 -13.31 12.58
C THR A 21 -2.96 -11.90 12.06
N ASN A 22 -3.45 -11.80 10.83
CA ASN A 22 -3.98 -10.57 10.23
C ASN A 22 -5.52 -10.56 10.21
N GLY A 23 -6.16 -11.50 10.91
CA GLY A 23 -7.62 -11.67 10.94
C GLY A 23 -8.20 -12.59 9.87
N ILE A 24 -7.38 -13.06 8.91
CA ILE A 24 -7.81 -13.95 7.81
C ILE A 24 -6.91 -15.20 7.75
N ASP A 25 -5.61 -15.01 7.90
CA ASP A 25 -4.60 -16.06 7.86
C ASP A 25 -3.91 -16.22 9.22
N LEU A 26 -3.38 -17.43 9.45
CA LEU A 26 -2.64 -17.81 10.64
C LEU A 26 -1.17 -18.01 10.26
N PHE A 27 -0.26 -17.47 11.07
CA PHE A 27 1.17 -17.47 10.81
C PHE A 27 1.98 -18.03 11.99
N VAL A 28 3.10 -18.69 11.70
CA VAL A 28 4.04 -19.25 12.71
C VAL A 28 5.48 -18.94 12.32
N GLU A 29 6.29 -18.47 13.27
CA GLU A 29 7.72 -18.25 13.04
C GLU A 29 8.46 -19.60 13.04
N HIS A 30 9.28 -19.82 12.01
CA HIS A 30 10.12 -20.99 11.84
C HIS A 30 11.45 -20.59 11.18
N ALA A 31 12.58 -20.91 11.82
CA ALA A 31 13.93 -20.66 11.27
C ALA A 31 14.19 -19.21 10.81
N SER A 32 13.62 -18.22 11.49
CA SER A 32 13.69 -16.76 11.15
C SER A 32 12.76 -16.32 10.01
N GLU A 33 11.90 -17.21 9.53
CA GLU A 33 10.90 -16.94 8.51
C GLU A 33 9.51 -17.12 9.12
N LEU A 34 8.59 -16.19 8.86
CA LEU A 34 7.21 -16.34 9.32
C LEU A 34 6.42 -17.02 8.18
N LEU A 35 5.92 -18.23 8.44
CA LEU A 35 5.24 -19.09 7.47
C LEU A 35 3.72 -18.91 7.57
N ASN A 36 3.03 -18.83 6.43
CA ASN A 36 1.57 -18.91 6.42
C ASN A 36 1.14 -20.37 6.53
N VAL A 37 0.56 -20.73 7.68
CA VAL A 37 0.15 -22.10 7.98
C VAL A 37 -1.28 -22.40 7.55
N SER A 38 -2.04 -21.38 7.16
CA SER A 38 -3.37 -21.50 6.56
C SER A 38 -3.33 -21.80 5.06
N ARG A 39 -2.19 -21.56 4.40
CA ARG A 39 -1.99 -21.78 2.95
C ARG A 39 -0.76 -22.64 2.65
N GLU A 40 -0.66 -23.77 3.34
CA GLU A 40 0.29 -24.85 3.02
C GLU A 40 1.77 -24.43 2.91
N GLY A 41 2.22 -23.44 3.70
CA GLY A 41 3.65 -23.17 3.82
C GLY A 41 4.29 -22.35 2.72
N GLN A 42 3.51 -21.54 2.00
CA GLN A 42 4.11 -20.51 1.14
C GLN A 42 5.01 -19.61 1.99
N GLU A 43 6.29 -19.51 1.58
CA GLU A 43 7.22 -18.49 2.06
C GLU A 43 6.52 -17.14 1.89
N ALA A 44 6.27 -16.49 3.02
CA ALA A 44 5.47 -15.28 3.01
C ALA A 44 6.21 -14.22 2.19
N LEU A 45 5.51 -13.62 1.21
CA LEU A 45 5.79 -12.34 0.55
C LEU A 45 5.88 -11.17 1.57
N ARG A 46 6.53 -11.38 2.71
CA ARG A 46 6.23 -10.76 3.99
C ARG A 46 6.51 -9.27 3.97
N GLY A 47 7.72 -8.88 3.56
CA GLY A 47 8.14 -7.49 3.59
C GLY A 47 7.32 -6.61 2.64
N ASP A 48 7.28 -6.95 1.35
CA ASP A 48 6.64 -6.08 0.35
C ASP A 48 5.11 -6.10 0.44
N PHE A 49 4.53 -7.25 0.79
CA PHE A 49 3.08 -7.38 0.97
C PHE A 49 2.59 -6.65 2.21
N GLU A 50 3.29 -6.76 3.36
CA GLU A 50 2.94 -6.02 4.57
C GLU A 50 3.08 -4.51 4.34
N GLN A 51 4.10 -4.06 3.61
CA GLN A 51 4.28 -2.66 3.24
C GLN A 51 3.16 -2.16 2.31
N ALA A 52 2.68 -2.98 1.37
CA ALA A 52 1.53 -2.63 0.55
C ALA A 52 0.23 -2.57 1.38
N LEU A 53 0.01 -3.52 2.29
CA LEU A 53 -1.16 -3.52 3.19
C LEU A 53 -1.18 -2.32 4.14
N ALA A 54 -0.02 -1.87 4.64
CA ALA A 54 0.12 -0.68 5.49
C ALA A 54 -0.26 0.64 4.78
N ARG A 55 -0.49 0.59 3.47
CA ARG A 55 -0.97 1.72 2.64
C ARG A 55 -2.47 1.67 2.37
N ILE A 56 -3.19 0.71 2.96
CA ILE A 56 -4.65 0.65 2.94
C ILE A 56 -5.16 1.16 4.29
N GLU A 57 -5.91 2.26 4.27
CA GLU A 57 -6.67 2.71 5.43
C GLU A 57 -7.98 1.94 5.51
N ARG A 58 -8.34 1.49 6.70
CA ARG A 58 -9.54 0.68 6.97
C ARG A 58 -10.40 1.34 8.04
N ASP A 59 -11.70 1.14 7.95
CA ASP A 59 -12.62 1.57 9.00
C ASP A 59 -12.62 0.63 10.21
N ASN A 60 -13.47 0.93 11.20
CA ASN A 60 -13.59 0.14 12.43
C ASN A 60 -14.12 -1.29 12.20
N GLN A 61 -14.70 -1.58 11.03
CA GLN A 61 -15.15 -2.92 10.64
C GLN A 61 -14.11 -3.65 9.78
N GLY A 62 -12.95 -3.03 9.54
CA GLY A 62 -11.87 -3.58 8.74
C GLY A 62 -12.07 -3.42 7.23
N ALA A 63 -13.11 -2.71 6.78
CA ALA A 63 -13.36 -2.48 5.37
C ALA A 63 -12.38 -1.41 4.82
N PRO A 64 -11.77 -1.62 3.64
CA PRO A 64 -10.85 -0.64 3.05
C PRO A 64 -11.61 0.61 2.62
N ILE A 65 -11.16 1.78 3.08
CA ILE A 65 -11.77 3.07 2.76
C ILE A 65 -10.85 3.97 1.93
N ARG A 66 -9.53 3.84 2.06
CA ARG A 66 -8.55 4.57 1.26
C ARG A 66 -7.36 3.70 0.92
N LEU A 67 -6.81 3.93 -0.26
CA LEU A 67 -5.57 3.32 -0.71
C LEU A 67 -4.58 4.42 -1.09
N PHE A 68 -3.35 4.33 -0.58
CA PHE A 68 -2.26 5.20 -0.95
C PHE A 68 -1.35 4.44 -1.93
N PRO A 69 -1.47 4.60 -3.26
CA PRO A 69 -0.61 3.89 -4.20
C PRO A 69 0.87 4.28 -4.06
N PHE A 70 1.74 3.44 -4.63
CA PHE A 70 3.16 3.73 -4.77
C PHE A 70 3.39 4.62 -6.00
N SER A 71 4.06 5.76 -5.81
CA SER A 71 4.41 6.71 -6.88
C SER A 71 5.82 6.48 -7.44
N ARG A 72 6.68 5.73 -6.75
CA ARG A 72 8.10 5.55 -7.10
C ARG A 72 8.44 4.07 -7.31
N THR A 73 9.32 3.75 -8.27
CA THR A 73 9.64 2.35 -8.64
C THR A 73 10.77 1.74 -7.82
N SER A 74 11.72 2.56 -7.33
CA SER A 74 12.99 2.09 -6.73
C SER A 74 13.15 2.44 -5.24
N ALA A 75 12.17 3.09 -4.62
CA ALA A 75 12.25 3.43 -3.21
C ALA A 75 11.73 2.26 -2.36
N SER A 76 12.47 1.90 -1.30
CA SER A 76 11.98 1.00 -0.24
C SER A 76 10.56 1.39 0.13
N SER A 77 9.63 0.43 0.12
CA SER A 77 8.19 0.68 0.22
C SER A 77 7.80 1.44 1.50
N SER A 78 8.65 1.44 2.54
CA SER A 78 8.49 2.17 3.80
C SER A 78 8.73 3.68 3.73
N THR A 79 9.48 4.18 2.73
CA THR A 79 9.80 5.62 2.59
C THR A 79 8.99 6.33 1.51
N GLN A 80 8.04 5.62 0.88
CA GLN A 80 7.24 6.20 -0.19
C GLN A 80 6.18 7.17 0.35
N PRO A 81 6.08 8.38 -0.23
CA PRO A 81 5.12 9.39 0.22
C PRO A 81 3.68 8.90 0.04
N LYS A 82 2.79 9.34 0.93
CA LYS A 82 1.34 9.12 0.85
C LYS A 82 0.62 10.33 0.24
N SER A 83 1.22 10.94 -0.78
CA SER A 83 0.71 12.18 -1.42
C SER A 83 -0.47 11.94 -2.35
N ILE A 84 -0.69 10.69 -2.77
CA ILE A 84 -1.79 10.32 -3.68
C ILE A 84 -2.67 9.33 -2.94
N VAL A 85 -3.98 9.53 -3.07
CA VAL A 85 -4.99 8.69 -2.45
C VAL A 85 -6.05 8.29 -3.47
N ILE A 86 -6.53 7.07 -3.33
CA ILE A 86 -7.71 6.53 -3.99
C ILE A 86 -8.77 6.34 -2.91
N ASP A 87 -9.82 7.16 -2.95
CA ASP A 87 -10.96 7.12 -2.03
C ASP A 87 -12.24 7.11 -2.88
N PRO A 88 -13.11 6.08 -2.79
CA PRO A 88 -14.37 6.04 -3.55
C PRO A 88 -15.27 7.25 -3.36
N ARG A 89 -15.12 8.00 -2.26
CA ARG A 89 -15.88 9.21 -1.95
C ARG A 89 -15.31 10.47 -2.60
N LEU A 90 -14.07 10.42 -3.11
CA LEU A 90 -13.40 11.53 -3.79
C LEU A 90 -13.25 11.21 -5.27
N SER A 91 -13.71 12.11 -6.14
CA SER A 91 -13.57 11.96 -7.60
C SER A 91 -13.96 10.55 -8.11
N PHE A 92 -14.97 9.92 -7.50
CA PHE A 92 -15.43 8.57 -7.82
C PHE A 92 -14.34 7.48 -7.76
N GLY A 93 -13.40 7.57 -6.81
CA GLY A 93 -12.32 6.60 -6.65
C GLY A 93 -11.17 6.77 -7.63
N ARG A 94 -11.10 7.91 -8.32
CA ARG A 94 -9.94 8.26 -9.15
C ARG A 94 -8.79 8.73 -8.27
N PRO A 95 -7.52 8.55 -8.68
CA PRO A 95 -6.38 9.03 -7.91
C PRO A 95 -6.42 10.55 -7.79
N VAL A 96 -6.25 11.03 -6.56
CA VAL A 96 -6.23 12.46 -6.24
C VAL A 96 -5.07 12.78 -5.28
N LEU A 97 -4.67 14.05 -5.23
CA LEU A 97 -3.79 14.55 -4.17
C LEU A 97 -4.46 14.39 -2.80
N ALA A 98 -3.72 13.85 -1.82
CA ALA A 98 -4.25 13.51 -0.50
C ALA A 98 -4.76 14.74 0.27
N HIS A 99 -4.10 15.89 0.14
CA HIS A 99 -4.46 17.09 0.88
C HIS A 99 -5.51 17.98 0.19
N ALA A 100 -5.56 17.95 -1.15
CA ALA A 100 -6.40 18.87 -1.93
C ALA A 100 -7.51 18.19 -2.73
N ALA A 101 -7.55 16.86 -2.78
CA ALA A 101 -8.51 16.07 -3.57
C ALA A 101 -8.54 16.43 -5.07
N ILE A 102 -7.47 17.02 -5.60
CA ILE A 102 -7.32 17.35 -7.02
C ILE A 102 -6.92 16.09 -7.79
N PRO A 103 -7.62 15.72 -8.88
CA PRO A 103 -7.26 14.58 -9.72
C PRO A 103 -5.85 14.70 -10.28
N THR A 104 -5.08 13.60 -10.23
CA THR A 104 -3.70 13.56 -10.74
C THR A 104 -3.63 13.84 -12.24
N GLU A 105 -4.65 13.44 -13.01
CA GLU A 105 -4.77 13.77 -14.43
C GLU A 105 -4.83 15.28 -14.71
N VAL A 106 -5.47 16.06 -13.84
CA VAL A 106 -5.60 17.52 -14.02
C VAL A 106 -4.22 18.16 -13.84
N ILE A 107 -3.42 17.64 -12.92
CA ILE A 107 -2.03 18.06 -12.74
C ILE A 107 -1.21 17.78 -14.00
N VAL A 108 -1.37 16.60 -14.60
CA VAL A 108 -0.67 16.24 -15.85
C VAL A 108 -1.12 17.11 -17.01
N ASP A 109 -2.41 17.38 -17.14
CA ASP A 109 -2.94 18.21 -18.22
C ASP A 109 -2.45 19.65 -18.11
N ARG A 110 -2.40 20.23 -16.90
CA ARG A 110 -1.82 21.56 -16.67
C ARG A 110 -0.33 21.59 -16.96
N PHE A 111 0.42 20.58 -16.51
CA PHE A 111 1.84 20.46 -16.82
C PHE A 111 2.10 20.37 -18.34
N ARG A 112 1.30 19.60 -19.07
CA ARG A 112 1.35 19.53 -20.55
C ARG A 112 0.94 20.86 -21.20
N GLY A 113 0.07 21.63 -20.55
CA GLY A 113 -0.31 22.99 -20.95
C GLY A 113 0.80 24.02 -20.77
N GLY A 114 1.87 23.69 -20.05
CA GLY A 114 3.02 24.56 -19.82
C GLY A 114 3.05 25.26 -18.46
N ASP A 115 2.10 24.94 -17.57
CA ASP A 115 2.08 25.51 -16.22
C ASP A 115 3.28 24.99 -15.40
N SER A 116 3.87 25.89 -14.61
CA SER A 116 4.97 25.51 -13.70
C SER A 116 4.46 24.79 -12.45
N LEU A 117 5.35 24.04 -11.80
CA LEU A 117 5.05 23.33 -10.55
C LEU A 117 4.69 24.31 -9.43
N GLU A 118 5.39 25.45 -9.35
CA GLU A 118 5.16 26.51 -8.36
C GLU A 118 3.77 27.14 -8.52
N GLU A 119 3.36 27.44 -9.76
CA GLU A 119 2.02 28.00 -10.04
C GLU A 119 0.92 27.01 -9.65
N MET A 120 1.03 25.75 -10.05
CA MET A 120 0.06 24.72 -9.68
C MET A 120 -0.01 24.50 -8.16
N ALA A 121 1.15 24.44 -7.49
CA ALA A 121 1.22 24.28 -6.04
C ALA A 121 0.51 25.43 -5.32
N LYS A 122 0.77 26.67 -5.77
CA LYS A 122 0.13 27.87 -5.24
C LYS A 122 -1.38 27.88 -5.48
N ASP A 123 -1.83 27.53 -6.69
CA ASP A 123 -3.26 27.53 -7.05
C ASP A 123 -4.06 26.52 -6.23
N TYR A 124 -3.48 25.33 -5.98
CA TYR A 124 -4.13 24.27 -5.24
C TYR A 124 -3.84 24.29 -3.73
N GLY A 125 -2.97 25.19 -3.26
CA GLY A 125 -2.59 25.29 -1.85
C GLY A 125 -1.87 24.05 -1.33
N VAL A 126 -1.04 23.41 -2.16
CA VAL A 126 -0.27 22.19 -1.84
C VAL A 126 1.23 22.44 -1.95
N ASP A 127 2.04 21.53 -1.43
CA ASP A 127 3.50 21.56 -1.63
C ASP A 127 3.84 21.18 -3.08
N GLU A 128 4.84 21.83 -3.68
CA GLU A 128 5.36 21.48 -5.01
C GLU A 128 5.75 20.00 -5.13
N LYS A 129 6.21 19.39 -4.03
CA LYS A 129 6.52 17.95 -3.98
C LYS A 129 5.29 17.10 -4.22
N GLU A 130 4.09 17.52 -3.82
CA GLU A 130 2.87 16.77 -4.10
C GLU A 130 2.51 16.80 -5.58
N ILE A 131 2.69 17.96 -6.22
CA ILE A 131 2.56 18.11 -7.67
C ILE A 131 3.55 17.18 -8.39
N GLU A 132 4.81 17.20 -7.94
CA GLU A 132 5.87 16.34 -8.48
C GLU A 132 5.55 14.84 -8.32
N GLU A 133 5.00 14.43 -7.16
CA GLU A 133 4.59 13.05 -6.93
C GLU A 133 3.40 12.64 -7.81
N ALA A 134 2.42 13.52 -8.04
CA ALA A 134 1.32 13.26 -8.96
C ALA A 134 1.84 13.00 -10.39
N LEU A 135 2.79 13.81 -10.87
CA LEU A 135 3.42 13.63 -12.17
C LEU A 135 4.17 12.29 -12.25
N ARG A 136 4.94 11.93 -11.22
CA ARG A 136 5.65 10.63 -11.15
C ARG A 136 4.68 9.45 -11.20
N PHE A 137 3.57 9.53 -10.47
CA PHE A 137 2.57 8.47 -10.43
C PHE A 137 1.90 8.25 -11.80
N GLU A 138 1.50 9.32 -12.48
CA GLU A 138 0.87 9.23 -13.80
C GLU A 138 1.84 8.71 -14.87
N GLN A 139 3.11 9.15 -14.83
CA GLN A 139 4.15 8.60 -15.72
C GLN A 139 4.33 7.09 -15.53
N ARG A 140 4.28 6.61 -14.28
CA ARG A 140 4.33 5.18 -13.97
C ARG A 140 3.08 4.43 -14.45
N LEU A 141 1.90 5.05 -14.38
CA LEU A 141 0.66 4.41 -14.83
C LEU A 141 0.63 4.21 -16.35
N ALA A 142 1.31 5.08 -17.10
CA ALA A 142 1.38 5.03 -18.55
C ALA A 142 2.48 4.10 -19.12
N ALA A 143 3.38 3.57 -18.27
CA ALA A 143 4.50 2.71 -18.65
C ALA A 143 4.13 1.21 -18.59
#